data_AF-A0A8B6FN89-F1
#
_entry.id   AF-A0A8B6FN89-F1
#
_cell.length_a   1.000
_cell.length_b   1.000
_cell.length_c   1.000
_cell.angle_alpha   90.00
_cell.angle_beta   90.00
_cell.angle_gamma   90.00
#
_symmetry.space_group_name_H-M   'P 1'
#
loop_
_entity.id
_entity.type
_entity.pdbx_description
1 polymer ?
#
loop_
_entity_poly.entity_id
_entity_poly.type
_entity_poly.pdbx_seq_one_letter_code
_entity_poly.pdbx_strand_id
1 'polypeptide(L)'
;MQATKYLTYLDANNLYGYAMSQPLPTGKFEWIEPQEIEKILNHEDDHLIGYMIECDLEYPKELHYKHNDYPLAPEIMVINKVPKLIPSLNNRTKYVLHYRNLKQNLSLGMKLIKVHRIIGFEQYIDLNTNLRTKANNDSEKDFFKLMNNSLFGKTMENIRKRVNVKLVTSGKQSLKLVAKPNCDRRDKFDTSNFPAEHSSGIPTGVNKKIVGMFKDECGGKIMTEFVGLRAKMYAFKVGEEVTKRAKGVKKNVIKNGINFNEYKQCLDTQEEVYKSMNIIRNKLHNIFTEEFNKIALSAKDDKRYILQDGISTLSYGHYKINE
;
A
#
# COMPACT_ATOMS: atom_id res chain seq x y z
N MET A 1 19.34 31.28 1.21
CA MET A 1 19.85 29.94 1.56
C MET A 1 19.23 28.94 0.60
N GLN A 2 20.03 28.10 -0.06
CA GLN A 2 19.52 27.02 -0.91
C GLN A 2 19.15 25.84 0.01
N ALA A 3 17.92 25.31 -0.12
CA ALA A 3 17.47 24.23 0.75
C ALA A 3 18.28 22.94 0.48
N THR A 4 18.78 22.30 1.53
CA THR A 4 19.62 21.09 1.42
C THR A 4 18.84 19.78 1.62
N LYS A 5 17.53 19.87 1.90
CA LYS A 5 16.64 18.74 2.14
C LYS A 5 15.31 18.99 1.42
N TYR A 6 14.78 17.97 0.76
CA TYR A 6 13.56 18.03 -0.04
C TYR A 6 12.65 16.84 0.26
N LEU A 7 11.33 17.03 0.16
CA LEU A 7 10.34 15.96 0.22
C LEU A 7 10.02 15.49 -1.21
N THR A 8 10.19 14.19 -1.46
CA THR A 8 9.89 13.56 -2.76
C THR A 8 8.67 12.65 -2.63
N TYR A 9 7.67 12.80 -3.51
CA TYR A 9 6.49 11.95 -3.50
C TYR A 9 6.60 10.83 -4.54
N LEU A 10 7.18 9.71 -4.10
CA LEU A 10 7.30 8.50 -4.91
C LEU A 10 6.05 7.62 -4.81
N ASP A 11 5.53 7.15 -5.96
CA ASP A 11 4.51 6.10 -6.05
C ASP A 11 4.96 4.97 -6.99
N ALA A 12 4.60 3.73 -6.64
CA ALA A 12 5.04 2.53 -7.33
C ALA A 12 4.06 2.13 -8.44
N ASN A 13 4.49 2.24 -9.70
CA ASN A 13 3.66 1.96 -10.86
C ASN A 13 3.13 0.51 -10.84
N ASN A 14 1.84 0.31 -10.58
CA ASN A 14 1.14 -0.98 -10.69
C ASN A 14 1.77 -2.12 -9.83
N LEU A 15 2.00 -1.84 -8.55
CA LEU A 15 2.55 -2.77 -7.55
C LEU A 15 1.91 -4.17 -7.54
N TYR A 16 0.58 -4.27 -7.63
CA TYR A 16 -0.13 -5.55 -7.72
C TYR A 16 0.31 -6.38 -8.94
N GLY A 17 0.45 -5.72 -10.09
CA GLY A 17 0.95 -6.35 -11.30
C GLY A 17 2.35 -6.95 -11.10
N TYR A 18 3.24 -6.26 -10.38
CA TYR A 18 4.55 -6.79 -10.01
C TYR A 18 4.44 -8.02 -9.10
N ALA A 19 3.60 -7.96 -8.05
CA ALA A 19 3.37 -9.09 -7.14
C ALA A 19 2.84 -10.35 -7.86
N MET A 20 2.01 -10.21 -8.89
CA MET A 20 1.52 -11.35 -9.71
C MET A 20 2.48 -11.80 -10.83
N SER A 21 3.66 -11.19 -10.93
CA SER A 21 4.81 -11.76 -11.65
C SER A 21 5.81 -12.44 -10.72
N GLN A 22 5.59 -12.41 -9.41
CA GLN A 22 6.33 -13.26 -8.49
C GLN A 22 5.80 -14.70 -8.55
N PRO A 23 6.62 -15.71 -8.23
CA PRO A 23 6.17 -17.08 -8.08
C PRO A 23 4.98 -17.19 -7.11
N LEU A 24 3.84 -17.68 -7.61
CA LEU A 24 2.58 -17.85 -6.86
C LEU A 24 2.29 -19.32 -6.59
N PRO A 25 1.62 -19.67 -5.47
CA PRO A 25 1.19 -21.05 -5.19
C PRO A 25 0.26 -21.58 -6.28
N THR A 26 0.64 -22.68 -6.92
CA THR A 26 -0.18 -23.35 -7.94
C THR A 26 -0.75 -24.70 -7.50
N GLY A 27 -0.06 -25.45 -6.65
CA GLY A 27 -0.53 -26.77 -6.24
C GLY A 27 0.49 -27.57 -5.42
N LYS A 28 0.20 -28.86 -5.25
CA LYS A 28 0.98 -29.84 -4.46
C LYS A 28 1.33 -29.30 -3.07
N PHE A 29 0.27 -29.05 -2.29
CA PHE A 29 0.40 -28.57 -0.91
C PHE A 29 0.78 -29.73 0.00
N GLU A 30 1.98 -29.66 0.59
CA GLU A 30 2.52 -30.71 1.45
C GLU A 30 2.96 -30.13 2.79
N TRP A 31 2.66 -30.82 3.88
CA TRP A 31 3.15 -30.45 5.21
C TRP A 31 4.61 -30.84 5.33
N ILE A 32 5.43 -29.94 5.86
CA ILE A 32 6.86 -30.14 6.07
C ILE A 32 7.17 -30.02 7.54
N GLU A 33 8.09 -30.85 8.01
CA GLU A 33 8.50 -30.87 9.41
C GLU A 33 9.14 -29.53 9.82
N PRO A 34 8.73 -28.92 10.95
CA PRO A 34 9.27 -27.62 11.41
C PRO A 34 10.79 -27.55 11.56
N GLN A 35 11.44 -28.71 11.72
CA GLN A 35 12.90 -28.87 11.82
C GLN A 35 13.64 -28.50 10.52
N GLU A 36 12.98 -28.54 9.36
CA GLU A 36 13.60 -28.23 8.07
C GLU A 36 13.73 -26.72 7.79
N ILE A 37 13.34 -25.87 8.74
CA ILE A 37 13.33 -24.40 8.59
C ILE A 37 14.67 -23.83 8.14
N GLU A 38 15.80 -24.36 8.62
CA GLU A 38 17.13 -23.88 8.22
C GLU A 38 17.42 -24.16 6.75
N LYS A 39 17.03 -25.33 6.24
CA LYS A 39 17.14 -25.66 4.81
C LYS A 39 16.30 -24.68 3.97
N ILE A 40 15.05 -24.46 4.39
CA ILE A 40 14.10 -23.54 3.72
C ILE A 40 14.60 -22.09 3.72
N LEU A 41 15.23 -21.63 4.80
CA LEU A 41 15.84 -20.30 4.87
C LEU A 41 17.09 -20.16 3.99
N ASN A 42 17.71 -21.26 3.58
CA ASN A 42 18.82 -21.29 2.62
C ASN A 42 18.38 -21.44 1.15
N HIS A 43 17.12 -21.79 0.85
CA HIS A 43 16.63 -21.87 -0.53
C HIS A 43 16.60 -20.47 -1.19
N GLU A 44 16.97 -20.38 -2.46
CA GLU A 44 16.91 -19.11 -3.21
C GLU A 44 15.51 -18.52 -3.25
N ASP A 45 15.41 -17.19 -3.39
CA ASP A 45 14.11 -16.52 -3.39
C ASP A 45 13.23 -16.99 -4.57
N ASP A 46 13.79 -17.30 -5.74
CA ASP A 46 13.04 -17.78 -6.92
C ASP A 46 12.87 -19.32 -6.98
N HIS A 47 13.13 -20.03 -5.88
CA HIS A 47 13.02 -21.48 -5.80
C HIS A 47 11.63 -22.02 -6.22
N LEU A 48 11.63 -23.15 -6.96
CA LEU A 48 10.43 -23.77 -7.53
C LEU A 48 9.38 -24.17 -6.48
N ILE A 49 9.82 -24.52 -5.28
CA ILE A 49 8.95 -24.80 -4.13
C ILE A 49 8.94 -23.58 -3.21
N GLY A 50 7.75 -23.08 -2.90
CA GLY A 50 7.52 -22.02 -1.95
C GLY A 50 6.94 -22.55 -0.65
N TYR A 51 7.06 -21.76 0.41
CA TYR A 51 6.66 -22.17 1.75
C TYR A 51 5.86 -21.05 2.44
N MET A 52 4.72 -21.42 3.03
CA MET A 52 4.06 -20.61 4.07
C MET A 52 4.40 -21.22 5.43
N ILE A 53 4.82 -20.38 6.37
CA ILE A 53 5.34 -20.78 7.67
C ILE A 53 4.48 -20.13 8.73
N GLU A 54 3.99 -20.90 9.70
CA GLU A 54 3.37 -20.42 10.93
C GLU A 54 4.41 -20.43 12.04
N CYS A 55 4.78 -19.25 12.55
CA CYS A 55 5.84 -19.10 13.53
C CYS A 55 5.56 -18.01 14.58
N ASP A 56 6.29 -18.11 15.70
CA ASP A 56 6.41 -17.05 16.69
C ASP A 56 7.67 -16.22 16.41
N LEU A 57 7.52 -14.89 16.33
CA LEU A 57 8.63 -13.95 16.10
C LEU A 57 8.70 -12.94 17.25
N GLU A 58 9.89 -12.76 17.80
CA GLU A 58 10.18 -11.68 18.75
C GLU A 58 10.58 -10.40 17.99
N TYR A 59 10.14 -9.26 18.51
CA TYR A 59 10.51 -7.91 18.08
C TYR A 59 11.45 -7.29 19.14
N PRO A 60 12.78 -7.26 18.93
CA PRO A 60 13.71 -6.67 19.89
C PRO A 60 13.47 -5.18 20.12
N LYS A 61 13.44 -4.75 21.40
CA LYS A 61 13.23 -3.35 21.81
C LYS A 61 14.19 -2.36 21.14
N GLU A 62 15.43 -2.80 20.89
CA GLU A 62 16.48 -2.05 20.20
C GLU A 62 16.04 -1.54 18.81
N LEU A 63 15.18 -2.29 18.12
CA LEU A 63 14.70 -1.95 16.79
C LEU A 63 13.52 -0.97 16.80
N HIS A 64 12.92 -0.66 17.96
CA HIS A 64 11.66 0.07 18.02
C HIS A 64 11.77 1.49 17.45
N TYR A 65 12.88 2.19 17.66
CA TYR A 65 13.13 3.47 16.99
C TYR A 65 13.36 3.29 15.48
N LYS A 66 14.27 2.38 15.10
CA LYS A 66 14.68 2.16 13.70
C LYS A 66 13.49 1.77 12.80
N HIS A 67 12.56 1.00 13.35
CA HIS A 67 11.39 0.51 12.64
C HIS A 67 10.09 1.21 13.05
N ASN A 68 10.16 2.35 13.75
CA ASN A 68 8.97 3.07 14.23
C ASN A 68 8.02 3.45 13.08
N ASP A 69 8.56 3.79 11.91
CA ASP A 69 7.76 4.26 10.77
C ASP A 69 7.29 3.12 9.85
N TYR A 70 8.08 2.05 9.76
CA TYR A 70 7.75 0.85 8.99
C TYR A 70 7.95 -0.43 9.82
N PRO A 71 7.11 -0.69 10.85
CA PRO A 71 7.15 -1.95 11.57
C PRO A 71 6.86 -3.14 10.65
N LEU A 72 7.48 -4.27 10.98
CA LEU A 72 7.46 -5.48 10.18
C LEU A 72 6.29 -6.39 10.58
N ALA A 73 5.95 -7.33 9.68
CA ALA A 73 4.89 -8.32 9.89
C ALA A 73 3.57 -7.71 10.42
N PRO A 74 2.83 -6.89 9.67
CA PRO A 74 1.63 -6.21 10.18
C PRO A 74 0.53 -7.19 10.62
N GLU A 75 -0.20 -6.84 11.68
CA GLU A 75 -1.20 -7.68 12.34
C GLU A 75 -2.59 -6.99 12.39
N ILE A 76 -3.65 -7.75 12.66
CA ILE A 76 -4.99 -7.19 12.85
C ILE A 76 -5.20 -6.91 14.34
N MET A 77 -5.30 -5.63 14.71
CA MET A 77 -5.60 -5.17 16.07
C MET A 77 -7.00 -4.56 16.12
N VAL A 78 -7.70 -4.69 17.25
CA VAL A 78 -9.00 -4.03 17.46
C VAL A 78 -8.76 -2.68 18.15
N ILE A 79 -8.87 -1.59 17.40
CA ILE A 79 -8.77 -0.22 17.93
C ILE A 79 -10.15 0.43 17.84
N ASN A 80 -10.64 0.98 18.93
CA ASN A 80 -11.96 1.63 19.02
C ASN A 80 -13.11 0.73 18.53
N LYS A 81 -13.11 -0.55 18.97
CA LYS A 81 -14.05 -1.63 18.58
C LYS A 81 -14.03 -2.00 17.09
N VAL A 82 -13.06 -1.51 16.30
CA VAL A 82 -12.94 -1.80 14.87
C VAL A 82 -11.63 -2.56 14.58
N PRO A 83 -11.67 -3.75 13.94
CA PRO A 83 -10.47 -4.45 13.52
C PRO A 83 -9.76 -3.69 12.39
N LYS A 84 -8.46 -3.42 12.56
CA LYS A 84 -7.62 -2.67 11.63
C LYS A 84 -6.31 -3.43 11.42
N LEU A 85 -5.86 -3.52 10.18
CA LEU A 85 -4.49 -3.96 9.87
C LEU A 85 -3.52 -2.84 10.29
N ILE A 86 -2.62 -3.13 11.21
CA ILE A 86 -1.68 -2.19 11.83
C ILE A 86 -0.27 -2.80 11.78
N PRO A 87 0.74 -2.05 11.30
CA PRO A 87 2.13 -2.40 11.56
C PRO A 87 2.44 -2.02 13.02
N SER A 88 2.62 -3.01 13.88
CA SER A 88 2.96 -2.82 15.30
C SER A 88 4.36 -3.35 15.60
N LEU A 89 4.94 -2.91 16.71
CA LEU A 89 6.23 -3.38 17.25
C LEU A 89 6.04 -4.50 18.29
N ASN A 90 4.86 -5.13 18.32
CA ASN A 90 4.62 -6.27 19.21
C ASN A 90 5.33 -7.54 18.73
N ASN A 91 5.55 -8.48 19.65
CA ASN A 91 5.86 -9.87 19.30
C ASN A 91 4.70 -10.50 18.51
N ARG A 92 5.04 -11.47 17.67
CA ARG A 92 4.09 -12.23 16.85
C ARG A 92 3.97 -13.65 17.38
N THR A 93 2.74 -14.13 17.52
CA THR A 93 2.44 -15.52 17.88
C THR A 93 1.61 -16.17 16.80
N LYS A 94 1.98 -17.38 16.37
CA LYS A 94 1.34 -18.14 15.28
C LYS A 94 1.09 -17.29 14.02
N TYR A 95 2.07 -16.46 13.66
CA TYR A 95 1.97 -15.58 12.52
C TYR A 95 2.32 -16.34 11.25
N VAL A 96 1.45 -16.26 10.26
CA VAL A 96 1.59 -16.97 8.97
C VAL A 96 2.19 -16.03 7.94
N LEU A 97 3.36 -16.37 7.41
CA LEU A 97 4.03 -15.61 6.36
C LEU A 97 4.76 -16.49 5.35
N HIS A 98 5.02 -15.94 4.17
CA HIS A 98 5.84 -16.57 3.14
C HIS A 98 7.32 -16.54 3.54
N TYR A 99 8.08 -17.58 3.19
CA TYR A 99 9.49 -17.71 3.61
C TYR A 99 10.37 -16.52 3.20
N ARG A 100 10.14 -15.86 2.06
CA ARG A 100 10.87 -14.64 1.68
C ARG A 100 10.63 -13.48 2.65
N ASN A 101 9.38 -13.32 3.11
CA ASN A 101 9.05 -12.31 4.11
C ASN A 101 9.67 -12.69 5.47
N LEU A 102 9.80 -13.98 5.79
CA LEU A 102 10.54 -14.43 6.97
C LEU A 102 12.03 -14.10 6.85
N LYS A 103 12.70 -14.46 5.76
CA LYS A 103 14.10 -14.08 5.46
C LYS A 103 14.31 -12.57 5.62
N GLN A 104 13.41 -11.75 5.05
CA GLN A 104 13.46 -10.29 5.17
C GLN A 104 13.28 -9.80 6.62
N ASN A 105 12.34 -10.38 7.38
CA ASN A 105 12.14 -10.00 8.78
C ASN A 105 13.37 -10.34 9.64
N LEU A 106 13.99 -11.51 9.40
CA LEU A 106 15.20 -11.95 10.10
C LEU A 106 16.42 -11.09 9.73
N SER A 107 16.64 -10.77 8.46
CA SER A 107 17.74 -9.91 8.03
C SER A 107 17.62 -8.47 8.50
N LEU A 108 16.40 -8.01 8.77
CA LEU A 108 16.14 -6.73 9.44
C LEU A 108 16.23 -6.79 10.97
N GLY A 109 16.38 -7.98 11.57
CA GLY A 109 16.70 -8.18 12.99
C GLY A 109 15.57 -8.72 13.87
N MET A 110 14.41 -9.09 13.33
CA MET A 110 13.45 -9.89 14.10
C MET A 110 14.05 -11.26 14.44
N LYS A 111 13.62 -11.86 15.55
CA LYS A 111 14.13 -13.18 15.97
C LYS A 111 13.05 -14.24 15.81
N LEU A 112 13.39 -15.38 15.20
CA LEU A 112 12.52 -16.55 15.15
C LEU A 112 12.58 -17.29 16.49
N ILE A 113 11.45 -17.40 17.18
CA ILE A 113 11.36 -18.07 18.48
C ILE A 113 10.94 -19.54 18.32
N LYS A 114 9.93 -19.78 17.48
CA LYS A 114 9.39 -21.13 17.26
C LYS A 114 8.71 -21.22 15.90
N VAL A 115 8.87 -22.35 15.23
CA VAL A 115 8.02 -22.75 14.09
C VAL A 115 6.98 -23.74 14.59
N HIS A 116 5.70 -23.51 14.26
CA HIS A 116 4.61 -24.43 14.57
C HIS A 116 4.31 -25.36 13.40
N ARG A 117 4.22 -24.81 12.18
CA ARG A 117 3.81 -25.53 10.97
C ARG A 117 4.45 -24.92 9.73
N ILE A 118 4.80 -25.76 8.76
CA ILE A 118 5.27 -25.36 7.43
C ILE A 118 4.43 -26.07 6.38
N ILE A 119 3.95 -25.34 5.37
CA ILE A 119 3.32 -25.92 4.19
C ILE A 119 4.09 -25.50 2.95
N GLY A 120 4.66 -26.51 2.27
CA GLY A 120 5.31 -26.37 0.96
C GLY A 120 4.28 -26.42 -0.17
N PHE A 121 4.61 -25.80 -1.30
CA PHE A 121 3.79 -25.80 -2.50
C PHE A 121 4.64 -25.50 -3.74
N GLU A 122 4.25 -26.02 -4.90
CA GLU A 122 4.87 -25.61 -6.17
C GLU A 122 4.50 -24.17 -6.50
N GLN A 123 5.51 -23.38 -6.88
CA GLN A 123 5.35 -22.04 -7.42
C GLN A 123 5.53 -22.06 -8.94
N TYR A 124 4.67 -21.37 -9.68
CA TYR A 124 4.79 -21.28 -11.15
C TYR A 124 4.91 -19.83 -11.62
N ILE A 125 5.84 -19.60 -12.56
CA ILE A 125 6.19 -18.27 -13.09
C ILE A 125 5.52 -18.03 -14.46
N ASP A 126 5.47 -19.06 -15.30
CA ASP A 126 5.34 -18.87 -16.76
C ASP A 126 3.92 -18.69 -17.30
N LEU A 127 2.88 -18.98 -16.51
CA LEU A 127 1.49 -18.84 -16.96
C LEU A 127 1.20 -17.39 -17.38
N ASN A 128 1.73 -16.42 -16.62
CA ASN A 128 1.58 -14.99 -16.87
C ASN A 128 2.56 -14.42 -17.91
N THR A 129 3.61 -15.16 -18.25
CA THR A 129 4.57 -14.81 -19.31
C THR A 129 4.03 -15.24 -20.67
N ASN A 130 3.55 -16.48 -20.79
CA ASN A 130 3.02 -17.07 -22.02
C ASN A 130 1.69 -16.47 -22.51
N LEU A 131 0.83 -16.02 -21.59
CA LEU A 131 -0.41 -15.31 -21.93
C LEU A 131 -0.16 -13.88 -22.44
N ARG A 132 1.09 -13.44 -22.45
CA ARG A 132 1.44 -12.02 -22.59
C ARG A 132 2.39 -11.71 -23.74
N THR A 133 3.14 -12.69 -24.21
CA THR A 133 3.82 -12.69 -25.51
C THR A 133 2.87 -12.78 -26.71
N LYS A 134 1.57 -13.07 -26.48
CA LYS A 134 0.53 -13.21 -27.51
C LYS A 134 -0.34 -11.98 -27.76
N ALA A 135 -0.17 -10.89 -26.99
CA ALA A 135 -1.04 -9.70 -27.05
C ALA A 135 -0.39 -8.56 -27.85
N ASN A 136 -1.02 -8.15 -28.95
CA ASN A 136 -0.43 -7.24 -29.92
C ASN A 136 -0.92 -5.79 -29.79
N ASN A 137 -2.10 -5.58 -29.20
CA ASN A 137 -2.78 -4.28 -29.23
C ASN A 137 -2.79 -3.56 -27.87
N ASP A 138 -2.69 -2.23 -27.91
CA ASP A 138 -2.69 -1.37 -26.71
C ASP A 138 -3.93 -1.48 -25.83
N SER A 139 -5.03 -2.05 -26.34
CA SER A 139 -6.28 -2.31 -25.62
C SER A 139 -6.34 -3.73 -24.99
N GLU A 140 -5.61 -4.72 -25.52
CA GLU A 140 -5.42 -6.05 -24.92
C GLU A 140 -4.34 -6.02 -23.83
N LYS A 141 -3.29 -5.25 -24.12
CA LYS A 141 -2.45 -4.55 -23.13
C LYS A 141 -3.27 -3.69 -22.18
N ASP A 142 -4.60 -3.70 -22.29
CA ASP A 142 -5.49 -3.06 -21.37
C ASP A 142 -6.65 -4.01 -20.87
N PHE A 143 -6.51 -5.34 -20.81
CA PHE A 143 -7.46 -6.22 -20.09
C PHE A 143 -6.88 -6.87 -18.80
N PHE A 144 -5.81 -7.64 -18.95
CA PHE A 144 -5.10 -8.39 -17.91
C PHE A 144 -4.54 -7.67 -16.64
N LYS A 145 -4.46 -6.32 -16.44
CA LYS A 145 -4.07 -5.65 -15.15
C LYS A 145 -5.30 -5.36 -14.31
N LEU A 146 -6.44 -5.09 -14.94
CA LEU A 146 -7.71 -5.21 -14.21
C LEU A 146 -7.90 -6.68 -13.85
N MET A 147 -7.74 -7.59 -14.82
CA MET A 147 -7.84 -9.03 -14.56
C MET A 147 -6.89 -9.47 -13.44
N ASN A 148 -5.61 -9.07 -13.45
CA ASN A 148 -4.67 -9.39 -12.38
C ASN A 148 -5.14 -8.80 -11.04
N ASN A 149 -5.42 -7.49 -10.94
CA ASN A 149 -5.85 -6.88 -9.68
C ASN A 149 -7.17 -7.50 -9.14
N SER A 150 -8.09 -7.85 -10.04
CA SER A 150 -9.34 -8.53 -9.73
C SER A 150 -9.14 -10.01 -9.41
N LEU A 151 -8.21 -10.71 -10.06
CA LEU A 151 -7.86 -12.11 -9.80
C LEU A 151 -7.22 -12.23 -8.42
N PHE A 152 -6.27 -11.35 -8.07
CA PHE A 152 -5.71 -11.24 -6.73
C PHE A 152 -6.79 -10.98 -5.67
N GLY A 153 -7.71 -10.05 -5.94
CA GLY A 153 -8.84 -9.78 -5.05
C GLY A 153 -9.81 -10.95 -4.93
N LYS A 154 -10.01 -11.72 -6.01
CA LYS A 154 -10.95 -12.83 -6.13
C LYS A 154 -10.42 -14.14 -5.53
N THR A 155 -9.12 -14.42 -5.66
CA THR A 155 -8.47 -15.58 -5.03
C THR A 155 -8.34 -15.40 -3.52
N MET A 156 -8.26 -14.16 -3.03
CA MET A 156 -8.23 -13.81 -1.60
C MET A 156 -9.64 -13.55 -1.01
N GLU A 157 -10.71 -13.90 -1.72
CA GLU A 157 -12.08 -13.51 -1.34
C GLU A 157 -12.82 -14.58 -0.52
N ASN A 158 -13.44 -14.18 0.60
CA ASN A 158 -14.25 -15.09 1.40
C ASN A 158 -15.63 -15.35 0.75
N ILE A 159 -15.79 -16.54 0.17
CA ILE A 159 -16.94 -16.97 -0.63
C ILE A 159 -18.28 -16.93 0.16
N ARG A 160 -18.24 -17.07 1.50
CA ARG A 160 -19.44 -17.21 2.36
C ARG A 160 -20.31 -15.95 2.52
N LYS A 161 -19.99 -14.83 1.86
CA LYS A 161 -20.68 -13.53 2.04
C LYS A 161 -21.34 -12.98 0.76
N ARG A 162 -21.70 -13.83 -0.20
CA ARG A 162 -22.26 -13.39 -1.49
C ARG A 162 -23.76 -13.65 -1.66
N VAL A 163 -24.50 -12.56 -1.91
CA VAL A 163 -25.72 -12.55 -2.74
C VAL A 163 -25.32 -11.98 -4.11
N ASN A 164 -26.01 -12.38 -5.19
CA ASN A 164 -25.58 -12.12 -6.58
C ASN A 164 -26.62 -11.30 -7.39
N VAL A 165 -26.34 -11.07 -8.69
CA VAL A 165 -27.12 -10.32 -9.73
C VAL A 165 -26.63 -8.85 -9.87
N LYS A 166 -26.39 -8.26 -11.06
CA LYS A 166 -26.89 -8.47 -12.44
C LYS A 166 -25.83 -8.28 -13.56
N LEU A 167 -26.22 -8.59 -14.80
CA LEU A 167 -25.42 -8.59 -16.05
C LEU A 167 -25.18 -7.20 -16.69
N VAL A 168 -24.16 -7.10 -17.56
CA VAL A 168 -23.93 -5.98 -18.49
C VAL A 168 -23.41 -6.53 -19.83
N THR A 169 -23.83 -5.94 -20.96
CA THR A 169 -23.76 -6.52 -22.32
C THR A 169 -23.04 -5.65 -23.36
N SER A 170 -21.85 -5.11 -23.07
CA SER A 170 -21.08 -4.34 -24.06
C SER A 170 -19.56 -4.49 -23.97
N GLY A 171 -18.94 -4.92 -25.07
CA GLY A 171 -17.51 -5.27 -25.17
C GLY A 171 -16.51 -4.10 -25.08
N LYS A 172 -16.96 -2.83 -25.02
CA LYS A 172 -16.04 -1.68 -24.90
C LYS A 172 -15.44 -1.50 -23.50
N GLN A 173 -15.92 -2.22 -22.49
CA GLN A 173 -15.48 -2.05 -21.09
C GLN A 173 -14.29 -2.92 -20.67
N SER A 174 -13.93 -3.97 -21.42
CA SER A 174 -12.86 -4.92 -21.01
C SER A 174 -11.44 -4.48 -21.36
N LEU A 175 -11.27 -3.49 -22.25
CA LEU A 175 -9.99 -3.20 -22.92
C LEU A 175 -9.34 -1.87 -22.45
N LYS A 176 -9.17 -1.63 -21.12
CA LYS A 176 -8.49 -0.43 -20.51
C LYS A 176 -7.49 -0.47 -19.28
N LEU A 177 -6.79 -1.58 -18.94
CA LEU A 177 -5.69 -1.83 -17.96
C LEU A 177 -4.72 -3.10 -18.22
N VAL A 178 -3.40 -3.04 -18.64
CA VAL A 178 -2.21 -4.05 -18.59
C VAL A 178 -0.81 -3.48 -19.00
N ALA A 179 0.17 -4.39 -19.22
CA ALA A 179 1.44 -4.35 -19.98
C ALA A 179 2.36 -3.16 -19.67
N LYS A 180 3.30 -3.21 -18.68
CA LYS A 180 4.13 -4.31 -18.13
C LYS A 180 5.21 -4.76 -19.15
N PRO A 181 6.47 -5.15 -18.82
CA PRO A 181 7.05 -5.34 -17.49
C PRO A 181 8.19 -4.38 -17.06
N ASN A 182 9.39 -4.46 -17.67
CA ASN A 182 10.71 -4.40 -16.97
C ASN A 182 11.68 -3.32 -17.51
N CYS A 183 12.87 -3.02 -16.95
CA CYS A 183 13.52 -3.16 -15.62
C CYS A 183 14.99 -3.63 -15.70
N ASP A 184 15.97 -2.74 -15.43
CA ASP A 184 16.79 -2.85 -14.20
C ASP A 184 17.27 -1.48 -13.63
N ARG A 185 18.44 -1.38 -12.98
CA ARG A 185 18.74 -0.47 -11.85
C ARG A 185 19.31 0.91 -12.24
N ARG A 186 18.75 1.97 -11.64
CA ARG A 186 18.75 3.40 -12.05
C ARG A 186 17.67 3.71 -13.09
N ASP A 187 17.36 2.74 -13.94
CA ASP A 187 16.19 2.74 -14.84
C ASP A 187 14.86 2.48 -14.09
N LYS A 188 14.90 2.40 -12.75
CA LYS A 188 13.73 2.19 -11.87
C LYS A 188 12.98 3.46 -11.48
N PHE A 189 13.44 4.62 -11.94
CA PHE A 189 12.75 5.90 -11.74
C PHE A 189 12.15 6.37 -13.06
N ASP A 190 10.84 6.67 -13.04
CA ASP A 190 10.13 7.31 -14.16
C ASP A 190 10.39 8.82 -14.08
N THR A 191 11.35 9.28 -14.90
CA THR A 191 11.73 10.69 -15.01
C THR A 191 11.04 11.39 -16.19
N SER A 192 10.02 10.76 -16.79
CA SER A 192 9.31 11.31 -17.94
C SER A 192 8.42 12.52 -17.63
N ASN A 193 8.16 12.79 -16.34
CA ASN A 193 7.43 13.96 -15.85
C ASN A 193 8.34 15.17 -15.57
N PHE A 194 9.67 15.06 -15.70
CA PHE A 194 10.60 16.16 -15.41
C PHE A 194 10.74 17.11 -16.62
N PRO A 195 10.92 18.42 -16.41
CA PRO A 195 11.32 19.37 -17.47
C PRO A 195 12.64 18.98 -18.11
N ALA A 196 12.85 19.31 -19.39
CA ALA A 196 14.06 18.92 -20.15
C ALA A 196 15.38 19.50 -19.58
N GLU A 197 15.32 20.61 -18.85
CA GLU A 197 16.46 21.26 -18.19
C GLU A 197 16.31 21.21 -16.66
N HIS A 198 16.05 20.02 -16.11
CA HIS A 198 15.87 19.89 -14.67
C HIS A 198 17.20 20.03 -13.90
N SER A 199 17.21 20.93 -12.92
CA SER A 199 18.41 21.32 -12.15
C SER A 199 19.01 20.23 -11.26
N SER A 200 18.41 19.04 -11.17
CA SER A 200 18.92 17.92 -10.37
C SER A 200 20.01 17.09 -11.05
N GLY A 201 20.34 17.34 -12.33
CA GLY A 201 21.35 16.56 -13.07
C GLY A 201 20.99 15.09 -13.33
N ILE A 202 19.71 14.72 -13.18
CA ILE A 202 19.19 13.38 -13.46
C ILE A 202 18.73 13.34 -14.91
N PRO A 203 19.00 12.27 -15.71
CA PRO A 203 18.47 12.14 -17.06
C PRO A 203 16.94 12.27 -17.10
N THR A 204 16.45 13.28 -17.80
CA THR A 204 15.03 13.63 -17.92
C THR A 204 14.39 12.92 -19.11
N GLY A 205 13.13 12.50 -19.01
CA GLY A 205 12.43 11.84 -20.12
C GLY A 205 12.47 10.32 -20.14
N VAL A 206 13.07 9.67 -19.12
CA VAL A 206 13.36 8.22 -19.12
C VAL A 206 12.25 7.43 -18.40
N ASN A 207 12.03 6.17 -18.79
CA ASN A 207 11.16 5.16 -18.14
C ASN A 207 9.65 5.46 -18.05
N LYS A 208 9.12 6.27 -18.99
CA LYS A 208 7.71 6.69 -19.08
C LYS A 208 6.71 5.53 -18.90
N LYS A 209 6.01 5.53 -17.75
CA LYS A 209 4.92 4.61 -17.37
C LYS A 209 5.31 3.12 -17.24
N ILE A 210 6.58 2.79 -17.07
CA ILE A 210 7.01 1.40 -16.88
C ILE A 210 6.51 0.85 -15.52
N VAL A 211 6.07 -0.40 -15.50
CA VAL A 211 5.49 -1.06 -14.31
C VAL A 211 6.59 -1.45 -13.32
N GLY A 212 6.33 -1.28 -12.03
CA GLY A 212 7.30 -1.49 -10.95
C GLY A 212 8.20 -0.28 -10.67
N MET A 213 8.23 0.70 -11.58
CA MET A 213 9.06 1.90 -11.42
C MET A 213 8.45 2.90 -10.44
N PHE A 214 9.32 3.62 -9.75
CA PHE A 214 8.93 4.75 -8.91
C PHE A 214 8.82 6.00 -9.76
N LYS A 215 7.61 6.54 -9.89
CA LYS A 215 7.37 7.87 -10.46
C LYS A 215 7.40 8.92 -9.37
N ASP A 216 7.93 10.11 -9.70
CA ASP A 216 7.65 11.30 -8.90
C ASP A 216 6.28 11.87 -9.30
N GLU A 217 5.36 11.90 -8.34
CA GLU A 217 4.02 12.49 -8.49
C GLU A 217 4.06 14.02 -8.55
N CYS A 218 5.17 14.65 -8.17
CA CYS A 218 5.37 16.11 -8.25
C CYS A 218 6.00 16.59 -9.56
N GLY A 219 6.46 15.69 -10.44
CA GLY A 219 7.00 16.03 -11.76
C GLY A 219 8.29 16.85 -11.70
N GLY A 220 9.18 16.54 -10.76
CA GLY A 220 10.43 17.25 -10.47
C GLY A 220 10.26 18.54 -9.66
N LYS A 221 9.05 19.11 -9.62
CA LYS A 221 8.79 20.31 -8.82
C LYS A 221 8.92 20.00 -7.33
N ILE A 222 9.72 20.78 -6.62
CA ILE A 222 9.93 20.63 -5.18
C ILE A 222 8.63 20.93 -4.42
N MET A 223 8.26 20.02 -3.50
CA MET A 223 7.18 20.24 -2.55
C MET A 223 7.62 21.27 -1.50
N THR A 224 6.94 22.42 -1.45
CA THR A 224 7.31 23.55 -0.57
C THR A 224 6.71 23.44 0.82
N GLU A 225 5.50 22.89 0.93
CA GLU A 225 4.80 22.66 2.20
C GLU A 225 4.03 21.34 2.15
N PHE A 226 4.04 20.60 3.25
CA PHE A 226 3.28 19.36 3.43
C PHE A 226 2.56 19.38 4.78
N VAL A 227 1.30 18.93 4.80
CA VAL A 227 0.52 18.74 6.03
C VAL A 227 -0.19 17.39 5.94
N GLY A 228 0.22 16.43 6.78
CA GLY A 228 -0.41 15.12 6.89
C GLY A 228 -1.17 15.00 8.21
N LEU A 229 -2.47 14.72 8.13
CA LEU A 229 -3.31 14.51 9.33
C LEU A 229 -3.41 13.02 9.69
N ARG A 230 -3.50 12.15 8.68
CA ARG A 230 -3.52 10.68 8.83
C ARG A 230 -3.40 9.98 7.49
N ALA A 231 -3.31 8.65 7.50
CA ALA A 231 -3.29 7.84 6.28
C ALA A 231 -4.43 8.19 5.28
N LYS A 232 -4.05 8.68 4.09
CA LYS A 232 -4.94 9.16 3.00
C LYS A 232 -5.75 10.44 3.33
N MET A 233 -5.26 11.25 4.27
CA MET A 233 -5.78 12.58 4.59
C MET A 233 -4.62 13.56 4.78
N TYR A 234 -4.31 14.34 3.73
CA TYR A 234 -3.15 15.22 3.67
C TYR A 234 -3.34 16.29 2.58
N ALA A 235 -2.59 17.38 2.69
CA ALA A 235 -2.49 18.40 1.66
C ALA A 235 -1.02 18.82 1.47
N PHE A 236 -0.66 19.22 0.25
CA PHE A 236 0.70 19.68 -0.06
C PHE A 236 0.72 20.74 -1.14
N LYS A 237 1.75 21.60 -1.11
CA LYS A 237 1.99 22.67 -2.09
C LYS A 237 3.19 22.35 -2.97
N VAL A 238 3.07 22.68 -4.25
CA VAL A 238 4.09 22.52 -5.27
C VAL A 238 4.13 23.80 -6.11
N GLY A 239 5.01 24.73 -5.74
CA GLY A 239 4.88 26.13 -6.19
C GLY A 239 3.58 26.73 -5.69
N GLU A 240 2.76 27.28 -6.60
CA GLU A 240 1.43 27.83 -6.29
C GLU A 240 0.32 26.76 -6.25
N GLU A 241 0.57 25.56 -6.78
CA GLU A 241 -0.45 24.51 -6.88
C GLU A 241 -0.65 23.79 -5.53
N VAL A 242 -1.91 23.62 -5.12
CA VAL A 242 -2.27 22.93 -3.86
C VAL A 242 -3.01 21.62 -4.16
N THR A 243 -2.37 20.49 -3.85
CA THR A 243 -3.03 19.18 -3.90
C THR A 243 -3.62 18.82 -2.55
N LYS A 244 -4.89 18.41 -2.53
CA LYS A 244 -5.65 18.06 -1.31
C LYS A 244 -6.21 16.63 -1.41
N ARG A 245 -6.12 15.86 -0.33
CA ARG A 245 -6.66 14.50 -0.19
C ARG A 245 -7.37 14.37 1.17
N ALA A 246 -8.64 13.96 1.14
CA ALA A 246 -9.39 13.61 2.35
C ALA A 246 -10.24 12.34 2.08
N LYS A 247 -9.81 11.19 2.63
CA LYS A 247 -10.50 9.91 2.42
C LYS A 247 -11.95 9.97 2.91
N GLY A 248 -12.89 9.70 2.01
CA GLY A 248 -14.32 9.63 2.34
C GLY A 248 -15.06 10.97 2.30
N VAL A 249 -14.43 12.03 1.77
CA VAL A 249 -15.05 13.31 1.42
C VAL A 249 -15.17 13.40 -0.11
N LYS A 250 -16.24 14.02 -0.63
CA LYS A 250 -16.44 14.18 -2.08
C LYS A 250 -15.40 15.11 -2.71
N LYS A 251 -14.92 14.78 -3.92
CA LYS A 251 -13.93 15.57 -4.67
C LYS A 251 -14.29 17.06 -4.80
N ASN A 252 -15.57 17.38 -5.06
CA ASN A 252 -16.03 18.78 -5.18
C ASN A 252 -15.87 19.56 -3.86
N VAL A 253 -16.24 18.94 -2.73
CA VAL A 253 -16.09 19.52 -1.39
C VAL A 253 -14.62 19.72 -1.05
N ILE A 254 -13.75 18.76 -1.39
CA ILE A 254 -12.29 18.92 -1.23
C ILE A 254 -11.76 20.07 -2.10
N LYS A 255 -12.22 20.20 -3.35
CA LYS A 255 -11.74 21.23 -4.28
C LYS A 255 -12.13 22.63 -3.81
N ASN A 256 -13.41 22.85 -3.53
CA ASN A 256 -13.99 24.19 -3.36
C ASN A 256 -14.25 24.56 -1.89
N GLY A 257 -14.47 23.59 -1.01
CA GLY A 257 -14.93 23.80 0.37
C GLY A 257 -13.88 23.58 1.46
N ILE A 258 -12.65 23.21 1.11
CA ILE A 258 -11.54 23.01 2.06
C ILE A 258 -10.29 23.71 1.51
N ASN A 259 -9.69 24.63 2.25
CA ASN A 259 -8.43 25.30 1.91
C ASN A 259 -7.21 24.58 2.53
N PHE A 260 -5.99 25.07 2.28
CA PHE A 260 -4.77 24.46 2.83
C PHE A 260 -4.56 24.78 4.32
N ASN A 261 -4.91 25.99 4.75
CA ASN A 261 -4.75 26.44 6.13
C ASN A 261 -5.68 25.69 7.09
N GLU A 262 -6.85 25.22 6.63
CA GLU A 262 -7.72 24.32 7.40
C GLU A 262 -7.05 22.97 7.74
N TYR A 263 -6.09 22.49 6.94
CA TYR A 263 -5.28 21.32 7.33
C TYR A 263 -4.27 21.68 8.41
N LYS A 264 -3.64 22.87 8.36
CA LYS A 264 -2.75 23.36 9.42
C LYS A 264 -3.51 23.56 10.73
N GLN A 265 -4.58 24.34 10.70
CA GLN A 265 -5.46 24.57 11.85
C GLN A 265 -5.94 23.25 12.47
N CYS A 266 -6.40 22.29 11.66
CA CYS A 266 -6.81 20.96 12.17
C CYS A 266 -5.67 20.17 12.84
N LEU A 267 -4.41 20.37 12.44
CA LEU A 267 -3.23 19.80 13.10
C LEU A 267 -2.88 20.57 14.39
N ASP A 268 -2.85 21.90 14.32
CA ASP A 268 -2.40 22.79 15.38
C ASP A 268 -3.41 22.87 16.55
N THR A 269 -4.72 22.93 16.26
CA THR A 269 -5.79 23.00 17.26
C THR A 269 -6.39 21.64 17.62
N GLN A 270 -6.07 20.59 16.85
CA GLN A 270 -6.68 19.25 16.92
C GLN A 270 -8.21 19.22 16.70
N GLU A 271 -8.81 20.33 16.26
CA GLU A 271 -10.26 20.44 16.04
C GLU A 271 -10.71 19.72 14.75
N GLU A 272 -11.91 19.14 14.80
CA GLU A 272 -12.49 18.44 13.66
C GLU A 272 -13.21 19.42 12.72
N VAL A 273 -12.77 19.48 11.47
CA VAL A 273 -13.40 20.36 10.46
C VAL A 273 -14.59 19.63 9.82
N TYR A 274 -15.79 20.17 9.98
CA TYR A 274 -17.02 19.63 9.40
C TYR A 274 -17.35 20.29 8.05
N LYS A 275 -17.88 19.52 7.09
CA LYS A 275 -18.41 20.04 5.81
C LYS A 275 -19.67 19.28 5.40
N SER A 276 -20.69 20.03 4.99
CA SER A 276 -21.87 19.49 4.29
C SER A 276 -21.49 18.82 2.97
N MET A 277 -22.15 17.70 2.69
CA MET A 277 -22.16 17.13 1.34
C MET A 277 -23.47 16.40 1.04
N ASN A 278 -24.00 16.61 -0.16
CA ASN A 278 -25.17 15.87 -0.64
C ASN A 278 -24.73 14.47 -1.06
N ILE A 279 -25.41 13.44 -0.58
CA ILE A 279 -25.21 12.03 -0.93
C ILE A 279 -26.49 11.44 -1.51
N ILE A 280 -26.34 10.39 -2.31
CA ILE A 280 -27.47 9.55 -2.72
C ILE A 280 -27.46 8.36 -1.77
N ARG A 281 -28.59 8.10 -1.10
CA ARG A 281 -28.80 6.91 -0.27
C ARG A 281 -29.87 6.02 -0.87
N ASN A 282 -29.83 4.75 -0.48
CA ASN A 282 -30.87 3.77 -0.73
C ASN A 282 -31.30 3.20 0.62
N LYS A 283 -32.60 3.23 0.91
CA LYS A 283 -33.21 2.54 2.07
C LYS A 283 -34.44 1.79 1.57
N LEU A 284 -34.47 0.47 1.75
CA LEU A 284 -35.55 -0.40 1.27
C LEU A 284 -35.87 -0.21 -0.23
N HIS A 285 -34.83 -0.12 -1.06
CA HIS A 285 -34.89 0.16 -2.50
C HIS A 285 -35.37 1.57 -2.91
N ASN A 286 -35.82 2.40 -1.97
CA ASN A 286 -36.10 3.81 -2.24
C ASN A 286 -34.80 4.61 -2.28
N ILE A 287 -34.55 5.26 -3.43
CA ILE A 287 -33.38 6.11 -3.68
C ILE A 287 -33.77 7.56 -3.43
N PHE A 288 -33.00 8.26 -2.61
CA PHE A 288 -33.21 9.67 -2.29
C PHE A 288 -31.88 10.41 -2.12
N THR A 289 -31.92 11.73 -2.24
CA THR A 289 -30.80 12.61 -1.90
C THR A 289 -30.93 13.10 -0.47
N GLU A 290 -29.81 13.13 0.25
CA GLU A 290 -29.73 13.58 1.63
C GLU A 290 -28.51 14.51 1.75
N GLU A 291 -28.70 15.71 2.29
CA GLU A 291 -27.58 16.53 2.75
C GLU A 291 -27.11 16.01 4.10
N PHE A 292 -25.81 15.77 4.24
CA PHE A 292 -25.24 15.29 5.49
C PHE A 292 -23.96 16.06 5.83
N ASN A 293 -23.90 16.61 7.05
CA ASN A 293 -22.70 17.27 7.57
C ASN A 293 -21.74 16.22 8.17
N LYS A 294 -20.49 16.21 7.70
CA LYS A 294 -19.51 15.17 8.05
C LYS A 294 -18.16 15.77 8.44
N ILE A 295 -17.50 15.12 9.39
CA ILE A 295 -16.07 15.30 9.68
C ILE A 295 -15.27 15.12 8.38
N ALA A 296 -14.78 16.23 7.85
CA ALA A 296 -14.03 16.31 6.61
C ALA A 296 -12.52 16.21 6.87
N LEU A 297 -12.02 16.87 7.93
CA LEU A 297 -10.65 16.76 8.44
C LEU A 297 -10.67 16.38 9.92
N SER A 298 -9.66 15.61 10.35
CA SER A 298 -9.40 15.25 11.74
C SER A 298 -7.96 14.75 11.85
N ALA A 299 -7.19 15.28 12.81
CA ALA A 299 -5.83 14.87 13.14
C ALA A 299 -5.74 13.50 13.85
N LYS A 300 -6.87 12.90 14.25
CA LYS A 300 -6.92 11.59 14.91
C LYS A 300 -6.56 10.47 13.93
N ASP A 301 -5.37 9.89 14.10
CA ASP A 301 -4.98 8.63 13.45
C ASP A 301 -5.11 7.45 14.44
N ASP A 302 -6.01 6.51 14.15
CA ASP A 302 -6.19 5.30 14.97
C ASP A 302 -5.15 4.20 14.70
N LYS A 303 -4.15 4.44 13.83
CA LYS A 303 -3.14 3.42 13.43
C LYS A 303 -1.78 3.60 14.11
N ARG A 304 -1.55 4.74 14.77
CA ARG A 304 -0.33 5.06 15.52
C ARG A 304 -0.75 5.74 16.83
N TYR A 305 0.12 5.69 17.82
CA TYR A 305 -0.03 6.43 19.06
C TYR A 305 0.55 7.84 18.85
N ILE A 306 -0.27 8.88 19.02
CA ILE A 306 0.15 10.29 18.93
C ILE A 306 0.63 10.72 20.33
N LEU A 307 1.81 11.35 20.42
CA LEU A 307 2.36 11.84 21.68
C LEU A 307 1.65 13.14 22.14
N GLN A 308 1.99 13.60 23.35
CA GLN A 308 1.40 14.82 23.95
C GLN A 308 1.68 16.09 23.15
N ASP A 309 2.67 16.09 22.25
CA ASP A 309 2.97 17.20 21.34
C ASP A 309 1.99 17.30 20.14
N GLY A 310 1.10 16.32 19.96
CA GLY A 310 0.12 16.27 18.87
C GLY A 310 0.70 15.97 17.48
N ILE A 311 2.02 15.78 17.37
CA ILE A 311 2.75 15.72 16.10
C ILE A 311 3.60 14.44 16.00
N SER A 312 4.37 14.13 17.05
CA SER A 312 5.22 12.95 17.09
C SER A 312 4.36 11.71 17.26
N THR A 313 4.68 10.64 16.51
CA THR A 313 3.89 9.40 16.53
C THR A 313 4.76 8.17 16.71
N LEU A 314 4.32 7.29 17.61
CA LEU A 314 4.91 5.98 17.84
C LEU A 314 4.01 4.87 17.27
N SER A 315 4.60 3.81 16.74
CA SER A 315 3.83 2.61 16.39
C SER A 315 3.40 1.85 17.64
N TYR A 316 2.20 1.28 17.64
CA TYR A 316 1.70 0.47 18.77
C TYR A 316 2.70 -0.65 19.12
N GLY A 317 2.96 -0.86 20.40
CA GLY A 317 4.02 -1.76 20.89
C GLY A 317 5.39 -1.09 21.09
N HIS A 318 5.57 0.17 20.70
CA HIS A 318 6.78 0.92 21.06
C HIS A 318 6.91 1.00 22.60
N TYR A 319 8.10 0.74 23.16
CA TYR A 319 8.25 0.57 24.60
C TYR A 319 7.91 1.87 25.37
N LYS A 320 8.34 3.03 24.85
CA LYS A 320 7.95 4.38 25.30
C LYS A 320 6.46 4.72 25.37
N ILE A 321 5.54 3.85 24.92
CA ILE A 321 4.09 4.06 25.10
C ILE A 321 3.66 3.65 26.52
N ASN A 322 4.44 2.78 27.17
CA ASN A 322 4.16 2.22 28.49
C ASN A 322 5.20 2.64 29.55
N GLU A 323 6.04 3.64 29.24
CA GLU A 323 7.00 4.29 30.15
C GLU A 323 6.48 5.66 30.58
#